data_AF-A0A2H3CDG3-F1
#
_entry.id   AF-A0A2H3CDG3-F1
#
_cell.length_a   1.000
_cell.length_b   1.000
_cell.length_c   1.000
_cell.angle_alpha   90.00
_cell.angle_beta   90.00
_cell.angle_gamma   90.00
#
_symmetry.space_group_name_H-M   'P 1'
#
loop_
_entity.id
_entity.type
_entity.pdbx_description
1 polymer ?
#
loop_
_entity_poly.entity_id
_entity_poly.type
_entity_poly.pdbx_seq_one_letter_code
_entity_poly.pdbx_strand_id
1 'polypeptide(L)'
;MFSRAPVDEQIQLTVKSNIVHYNLAGVVYYGDTHYTARFVDTDGRVWYNDGLTLGRRAQLERFIHDMDMMKDRAGKSCDILIYRRT
;
A
#
# COMPACT_ATOMS: atom_id res chain seq x y z
N MET A 1 -15.73 -16.06 8.08
CA MET A 1 -14.38 -15.50 8.34
C MET A 1 -13.87 -14.97 7.01
N PHE A 2 -13.80 -13.65 6.83
CA PHE A 2 -13.21 -13.08 5.61
C PHE A 2 -11.70 -13.29 5.68
N SER A 3 -11.12 -14.05 4.75
CA SER A 3 -9.68 -14.10 4.58
C SER A 3 -9.21 -12.74 4.12
N ARG A 4 -8.14 -12.23 4.75
CA ARG A 4 -7.55 -10.96 4.35
C ARG A 4 -6.99 -11.11 2.93
N ALA A 5 -7.42 -10.23 2.03
CA ALA A 5 -6.96 -10.27 0.65
C ALA A 5 -5.43 -10.06 0.61
N PRO A 6 -4.72 -10.76 -0.30
CA PRO A 6 -3.32 -10.45 -0.57
C PRO A 6 -3.19 -9.01 -1.08
N VAL A 7 -2.01 -8.41 -0.89
CA VAL A 7 -1.68 -7.15 -1.56
C VAL A 7 -1.22 -7.47 -2.99
N ASP A 8 -2.11 -7.32 -3.95
CA ASP A 8 -1.77 -7.46 -5.38
C ASP A 8 -1.22 -6.13 -5.91
N GLU A 9 -0.08 -6.16 -6.62
CA GLU A 9 0.48 -4.95 -7.23
C GLU A 9 -0.45 -4.34 -8.29
N GLN A 10 -1.27 -5.17 -8.93
CA GLN A 10 -2.23 -4.77 -9.94
C GLN A 10 -3.56 -5.50 -9.72
N ILE A 11 -4.65 -4.77 -9.87
CA ILE A 11 -6.00 -5.36 -9.88
C ILE A 11 -6.76 -4.91 -11.14
N GLN A 12 -7.75 -5.71 -11.50
CA GLN A 12 -8.65 -5.42 -12.61
C GLN A 12 -10.08 -5.36 -12.07
N LEU A 13 -10.79 -4.30 -12.42
CA LEU A 13 -12.21 -4.14 -12.11
C LEU A 13 -13.02 -4.10 -13.39
N THR A 14 -14.03 -4.95 -13.49
CA THR A 14 -14.97 -4.94 -14.60
C THR A 14 -16.14 -4.01 -14.28
N VAL A 15 -16.27 -2.92 -15.02
CA VAL A 15 -17.34 -1.92 -14.85
C VAL A 15 -18.12 -1.79 -16.16
N LYS A 16 -19.39 -2.20 -16.16
CA LYS A 16 -20.26 -2.15 -17.35
C LYS A 16 -19.60 -2.77 -18.60
N SER A 17 -19.01 -3.96 -18.42
CA SER A 17 -18.26 -4.71 -19.44
C SER A 17 -16.93 -4.09 -19.91
N ASN A 18 -16.48 -2.99 -19.30
CA ASN A 18 -15.13 -2.46 -19.52
C ASN A 18 -14.20 -2.99 -18.43
N ILE A 19 -13.04 -3.49 -18.83
CA ILE A 19 -11.96 -3.84 -17.90
C ILE A 19 -11.18 -2.56 -17.62
N VAL A 20 -11.07 -2.21 -16.34
CA VAL A 20 -10.28 -1.06 -15.89
C VAL A 20 -9.14 -1.57 -15.01
N HIS A 21 -7.92 -1.17 -15.36
CA HIS A 21 -6.71 -1.56 -14.67
C HIS A 21 -6.36 -0.54 -13.58
N TYR A 22 -5.87 -1.06 -12.46
CA TYR A 22 -5.37 -0.25 -11.36
C TYR A 22 -4.07 -0.82 -10.85
N ASN A 23 -3.13 0.07 -10.51
CA ASN A 23 -1.90 -0.28 -9.84
C ASN A 23 -1.99 0.12 -8.37
N LEU A 24 -1.35 -0.65 -7.50
CA LEU A 24 -1.20 -0.32 -6.09
C LEU A 24 -0.47 1.03 -5.97
N ALA A 25 -1.10 1.98 -5.31
CA ALA A 25 -0.57 3.32 -5.07
C ALA A 25 -0.17 3.53 -3.61
N GLY A 26 -0.73 2.73 -2.69
CA GLY A 26 -0.32 2.76 -1.31
C GLY A 26 -1.04 1.76 -0.43
N VAL A 27 -0.51 1.62 0.78
CA VAL A 27 -1.03 0.77 1.84
C VAL A 27 -1.00 1.55 3.14
N VAL A 28 -2.10 1.51 3.88
CA VAL A 28 -2.17 2.02 5.25
C VAL A 28 -2.22 0.83 6.19
N TYR A 29 -1.37 0.87 7.21
CA TYR A 29 -1.23 -0.18 8.21
C TYR A 29 -1.81 0.29 9.53
N TYR A 30 -2.50 -0.60 10.24
CA TYR A 30 -3.00 -0.35 11.58
C TYR A 30 -2.43 -1.36 12.57
N GLY A 31 -2.06 -0.86 13.74
CA GLY A 31 -1.57 -1.64 14.87
C GLY A 31 -1.17 -0.70 16.01
N ASP A 32 -1.35 -1.16 17.25
CA ASP A 32 -1.00 -0.41 18.46
C ASP A 32 -1.59 1.01 18.49
N THR A 33 -2.84 1.16 18.05
CA THR A 33 -3.60 2.43 18.00
C THR A 33 -3.00 3.53 17.11
N HIS A 34 -2.05 3.18 16.24
CA HIS A 34 -1.32 4.13 15.41
C HIS A 34 -1.25 3.67 13.95
N TYR A 35 -1.57 4.58 13.02
CA TYR A 35 -1.51 4.30 11.58
C TYR A 35 -0.15 4.65 10.99
N THR A 36 0.37 3.78 10.15
CA THR A 36 1.54 4.05 9.31
C THR A 36 1.17 3.83 7.84
N ALA A 37 1.94 4.38 6.92
CA ALA A 37 1.62 4.29 5.50
C ALA A 37 2.85 3.99 4.64
N ARG A 38 2.61 3.27 3.56
CA ARG A 38 3.51 3.20 2.41
C ARG A 38 2.80 3.72 1.16
N PHE A 39 3.50 4.42 0.30
CA PHE A 39 3.00 4.81 -1.01
C PHE A 39 4.02 4.49 -2.10
N VAL A 40 3.50 4.23 -3.30
CA VAL A 40 4.27 3.79 -4.46
C VAL A 40 4.31 4.94 -5.46
N ASP A 41 5.51 5.39 -5.82
CA ASP A 41 5.68 6.42 -6.84
C ASP A 41 5.53 5.86 -8.27
N THR A 42 5.66 6.72 -9.28
CA THR A 42 5.53 6.33 -10.69
C THR A 42 6.63 5.39 -11.18
N ASP A 43 7.76 5.34 -10.48
CA ASP A 43 8.90 4.49 -10.82
C ASP A 43 8.85 3.16 -10.02
N GLY A 44 7.76 2.91 -9.29
CA GLY A 44 7.58 1.72 -8.48
C GLY A 44 8.38 1.74 -7.18
N ARG A 45 8.90 2.89 -6.74
CA ARG A 45 9.58 3.01 -5.45
C ARG A 45 8.58 3.19 -4.32
N VAL A 46 8.85 2.52 -3.22
CA VAL A 46 8.02 2.52 -2.02
C VAL A 46 8.59 3.49 -1.00
N TRP A 47 7.71 4.34 -0.48
CA TRP A 47 8.02 5.38 0.48
C TRP A 47 7.21 5.19 1.76
N TYR A 48 7.88 5.13 2.90
CA TYR A 48 7.27 4.95 4.22
C TYR A 48 7.04 6.27 4.95
N ASN A 49 5.89 6.39 5.60
CA ASN A 49 5.54 7.48 6.49
C ASN A 49 4.95 6.92 7.79
N ASP A 50 5.56 7.31 8.91
CA ASP A 50 5.11 6.97 10.27
C ASP A 50 4.00 7.92 10.75
N GLY A 51 3.84 9.09 10.14
CA GLY A 51 2.85 10.10 10.53
C GLY A 51 3.19 10.85 11.83
N LEU A 52 3.69 10.14 12.85
CA LEU A 52 4.18 10.71 14.11
C LEU A 52 5.65 11.12 14.00
N THR A 53 6.55 10.13 13.88
CA THR A 53 8.00 10.38 13.92
C THR A 53 8.50 11.18 12.73
N LEU A 54 7.95 10.90 11.54
CA LEU A 54 8.38 11.53 10.28
C LEU A 54 7.58 12.79 9.94
N GLY A 55 6.45 13.03 10.60
CA GLY A 55 5.51 14.09 10.25
C GLY A 55 5.14 14.03 8.77
N ARG A 56 5.42 15.12 8.03
CA ARG A 56 5.13 15.25 6.59
C ARG A 56 6.17 14.61 5.67
N ARG A 57 7.24 14.01 6.21
CA ARG A 57 8.32 13.42 5.39
C ARG A 57 8.08 11.94 5.17
N ALA A 58 8.60 11.41 4.08
CA ALA A 58 8.64 9.98 3.82
C ALA A 58 10.07 9.51 3.60
N GLN A 59 10.32 8.24 3.88
CA GLN A 59 11.61 7.60 3.69
C GLN A 59 11.50 6.57 2.58
N LEU A 60 12.39 6.68 1.58
CA LEU A 60 12.54 5.65 0.57
C LEU A 60 12.93 4.34 1.23
N GLU A 61 12.24 3.26 0.88
CA GLU A 61 12.58 1.91 1.33
C GLU A 61 13.21 1.11 0.20
N ARG A 62 12.40 0.64 -0.76
CA ARG A 62 12.79 -0.28 -1.84
C ARG A 62 11.83 -0.15 -3.03
N PHE A 63 12.04 -0.95 -4.06
CA PHE A 63 11.04 -1.14 -5.11
C PHE A 63 9.91 -2.07 -4.61
N ILE A 64 8.72 -1.90 -5.18
CA ILE A 64 7.53 -2.65 -4.79
C ILE A 64 7.69 -4.17 -4.92
N HIS A 65 8.38 -4.65 -5.97
CA HIS A 65 8.61 -6.06 -6.22
C HIS A 65 9.60 -6.71 -5.23
N ASP A 66 10.36 -5.91 -4.49
CA ASP A 66 11.32 -6.37 -3.49
C ASP A 66 10.77 -6.28 -2.05
N MET A 67 9.47 -6.00 -1.89
CA MET A 67 8.90 -5.59 -0.61
C MET A 67 7.62 -6.33 -0.25
N ASP A 68 7.57 -6.86 0.99
CA ASP A 68 6.31 -7.32 1.57
C ASP A 68 5.46 -6.11 1.99
N MET A 69 4.36 -5.90 1.27
CA MET A 69 3.41 -4.82 1.53
C MET A 69 2.33 -5.20 2.56
N MET A 70 2.27 -6.45 3.04
CA MET A 70 1.27 -6.90 4.04
C MET A 70 1.54 -6.38 5.45
N LYS A 71 2.81 -6.08 5.74
CA LYS A 71 3.32 -5.69 7.05
C LYS A 71 4.20 -4.46 7.00
N ASP A 72 4.03 -3.52 7.94
CA ASP A 72 4.93 -2.37 8.06
C ASP A 72 6.25 -2.74 8.78
N ARG A 73 7.12 -1.74 9.00
CA ARG A 73 8.41 -1.92 9.71
C ARG A 73 8.27 -2.47 11.13
N ALA A 74 7.14 -2.23 11.80
CA ALA A 74 6.84 -2.69 13.15
C ALA A 74 5.96 -3.95 13.15
N GLY A 75 5.69 -4.56 11.98
CA GLY A 75 4.83 -5.74 11.87
C GLY A 75 3.33 -5.43 11.95
N LYS A 76 2.93 -4.15 11.85
CA LYS A 76 1.52 -3.74 11.75
C LYS A 76 0.90 -4.30 10.49
N SER A 77 -0.37 -4.64 10.60
CA SER A 77 -1.12 -5.25 9.51
C SER A 77 -1.65 -4.17 8.56
N CYS A 78 -1.42 -4.32 7.25
CA CYS A 78 -2.18 -3.64 6.20
C CYS A 78 -3.70 -3.67 6.49
N ASP A 79 -4.30 -2.49 6.61
CA ASP A 79 -5.72 -2.29 6.90
C ASP A 79 -6.46 -1.74 5.67
N ILE A 80 -5.79 -0.85 4.91
CA ILE A 80 -6.36 -0.20 3.72
C ILE A 80 -5.39 -0.33 2.54
N LEU A 81 -5.93 -0.75 1.40
CA LEU A 81 -5.23 -0.74 0.11
C LEU A 81 -5.74 0.42 -0.74
N ILE A 82 -4.83 1.16 -1.33
CA ILE A 82 -5.14 2.30 -2.21
C ILE A 82 -4.64 1.95 -3.61
N TYR A 83 -5.57 1.90 -4.55
CA TYR A 83 -5.29 1.61 -5.95
C TYR A 83 -5.55 2.85 -6.82
N ARG A 84 -4.62 3.14 -7.73
CA ARG A 84 -4.74 4.23 -8.71
C ARG A 84 -5.01 3.62 -10.09
N ARG A 85 -6.04 4.14 -10.75
CA ARG A 85 -6.37 3.78 -12.13
C ARG A 85 -5.20 4.10 -13.07
N THR A 86 -4.89 3.21 -13.99
CA THR A 86 -3.92 3.42 -15.08
C THR A 86 -4.60 3.75 -16.40
#